data_AF-A0A128EUP1-F1
#
_entry.id   AF-A0A128EUP1-F1
#
_cell.length_a   1.000
_cell.length_b   1.000
_cell.length_c   1.000
_cell.angle_alpha   90.00
_cell.angle_beta   90.00
_cell.angle_gamma   90.00
#
_symmetry.space_group_name_H-M   'P 1'
#
loop_
_entity.id
_entity.type
_entity.pdbx_description
1 polymer ?
#
loop_
_entity_poly.entity_id
_entity_poly.type
_entity_poly.pdbx_seq_one_letter_code
_entity_poly.pdbx_strand_id
1 'polypeptide(L)'
;MKKVKVLRVMLLSSVAMSVIGCAGTPKTAESLPIANGNGAVVIPISMENTNEAKKYPCRSISFEVKKVFRTPEELDKFEAREIYLFDKPNFGLITDLEPGEYMFDEFKCHANYRRVFNDGQSYIRKRASVYFEVEPNTVTVSSQTFVGESEYDATGSSSFSAHFEYVTKQDKEKALKALKAKGVPAGWSFNF
;
A
#
# COMPACT_ATOMS: atom_id res chain seq x y z
N MET A 1 63.14 31.28 33.64
CA MET A 1 63.12 30.55 32.35
C MET A 1 61.92 29.61 32.34
N LYS A 2 60.87 29.94 31.59
CA LYS A 2 59.57 29.21 31.60
C LYS A 2 59.61 28.04 30.61
N LYS A 3 59.27 26.83 31.08
CA LYS A 3 59.13 25.62 30.24
C LYS A 3 57.80 25.69 29.48
N VAL A 4 57.87 25.64 28.15
CA VAL A 4 56.73 25.47 27.25
C VAL A 4 56.36 23.99 27.23
N LYS A 5 55.15 23.64 27.67
CA LYS A 5 54.55 22.31 27.48
C LYS A 5 53.63 22.38 26.27
N VAL A 6 54.04 21.71 25.19
CA VAL A 6 53.20 21.40 24.03
C VAL A 6 52.19 20.33 24.46
N LEU A 7 50.92 20.69 24.55
CA LEU A 7 49.84 19.73 24.80
C LEU A 7 49.21 19.35 23.46
N ARG A 8 49.34 18.07 23.10
CA ARG A 8 48.78 17.46 21.90
C ARG A 8 47.25 17.48 21.95
N VAL A 9 46.69 17.88 20.82
CA VAL A 9 45.28 17.77 20.44
C VAL A 9 44.86 16.28 20.39
N MET A 10 43.76 15.94 21.04
CA MET A 10 42.93 14.78 20.67
C MET A 10 41.52 15.29 20.40
N LEU A 11 41.18 15.47 19.12
CA LEU A 11 39.81 15.59 18.67
C LEU A 11 39.15 14.21 18.85
N LEU A 12 38.19 14.09 19.77
CA LEU A 12 37.24 12.99 19.75
C LEU A 12 36.25 13.23 18.61
N SER A 13 36.44 12.56 17.47
CA SER A 13 35.40 12.42 16.45
C SER A 13 34.34 11.43 16.96
N SER A 14 33.28 11.96 17.55
CA SER A 14 32.04 11.23 17.80
C SER A 14 31.41 10.86 16.46
N VAL A 15 31.62 9.63 16.00
CA VAL A 15 30.87 9.05 14.89
C VAL A 15 29.41 8.92 15.34
N ALA A 16 28.58 9.89 14.97
CA ALA A 16 27.13 9.77 15.08
C ALA A 16 26.70 8.66 14.11
N MET A 17 26.54 7.44 14.64
CA MET A 17 25.86 6.36 13.93
C MET A 17 24.39 6.73 13.81
N SER A 18 24.02 7.38 12.72
CA SER A 18 22.64 7.51 12.30
C SER A 18 22.15 6.10 11.99
N VAL A 19 21.40 5.51 12.92
CA VAL A 19 20.67 4.27 12.69
C VAL A 19 19.59 4.60 11.66
N ILE A 20 19.91 4.45 10.38
CA ILE A 20 18.90 4.41 9.31
C ILE A 20 18.16 3.09 9.54
N GLY A 21 17.17 3.12 10.43
CA GLY A 21 16.21 2.03 10.54
C GLY A 21 15.59 1.87 9.17
N CYS A 22 15.56 0.65 8.64
CA CYS A 22 14.78 0.33 7.45
C CYS A 22 13.31 0.69 7.74
N ALA A 23 12.90 1.90 7.37
CA ALA A 23 11.49 2.28 7.36
C ALA A 23 10.84 1.40 6.28
N GLY A 24 10.15 0.35 6.72
CA GLY A 24 9.35 -0.47 5.81
C GLY A 24 8.27 0.39 5.16
N THR A 25 7.74 -0.08 4.03
CA THR A 25 6.60 0.58 3.37
C THR A 25 5.45 0.73 4.36
N PRO A 26 4.88 1.94 4.54
CA PRO A 26 3.79 2.13 5.47
C PRO A 26 2.58 1.31 5.03
N LYS A 27 1.90 0.71 6.00
CA LYS A 27 0.70 -0.10 5.76
C LYS A 27 -0.50 0.80 5.49
N THR A 28 -1.48 0.29 4.76
CA THR A 28 -2.81 0.90 4.71
C THR A 28 -3.44 0.96 6.09
N ALA A 29 -4.29 1.95 6.31
CA ALA A 29 -4.99 2.15 7.56
C ALA A 29 -6.01 1.03 7.82
N GLU A 30 -6.24 0.72 9.10
CA GLU A 30 -7.27 -0.26 9.50
C GLU A 30 -8.65 0.37 9.70
N SER A 31 -8.69 1.69 9.94
CA SER A 31 -9.89 2.49 10.20
C SER A 31 -9.71 3.92 9.73
N LEU A 32 -10.82 4.66 9.61
CA LEU A 32 -10.78 6.09 9.28
C LEU A 32 -10.33 6.91 10.51
N PRO A 33 -9.50 7.95 10.32
CA PRO A 33 -9.21 8.92 11.37
C PRO A 33 -10.42 9.84 11.61
N ILE A 34 -10.33 10.67 12.65
CA ILE A 34 -11.29 11.77 12.84
C ILE A 34 -11.20 12.69 11.61
N ALA A 35 -12.35 13.09 11.07
CA ALA A 35 -12.44 13.98 9.91
C ALA A 35 -11.65 15.28 10.14
N ASN A 36 -10.72 15.58 9.24
CA ASN A 36 -9.74 16.68 9.37
C ASN A 36 -9.59 17.52 8.08
N GLY A 37 -10.46 17.32 7.09
CA GLY A 37 -10.42 17.96 5.77
C GLY A 37 -9.73 17.12 4.70
N ASN A 38 -8.98 16.08 5.07
CA ASN A 38 -8.44 15.12 4.11
C ASN A 38 -9.50 14.08 3.72
N GLY A 39 -9.31 13.47 2.55
CA GLY A 39 -10.13 12.36 2.08
C GLY A 39 -9.45 11.01 2.27
N ALA A 40 -10.17 9.97 1.86
CA ALA A 40 -9.69 8.60 1.90
C ALA A 40 -10.14 7.84 0.65
N VAL A 41 -9.37 6.83 0.25
CA VAL A 41 -9.79 5.88 -0.79
C VAL A 41 -9.85 4.46 -0.25
N VAL A 42 -10.93 3.77 -0.58
CA VAL A 42 -11.13 2.34 -0.33
C VAL A 42 -10.90 1.59 -1.62
N ILE A 43 -9.99 0.63 -1.58
CA ILE A 43 -9.70 -0.27 -2.71
C ILE A 43 -10.38 -1.59 -2.38
N PRO A 44 -11.44 -2.01 -3.10
CA PRO A 44 -12.00 -3.34 -2.93
C PRO A 44 -10.97 -4.41 -3.30
N ILE A 45 -11.01 -5.53 -2.59
CA ILE A 45 -10.08 -6.65 -2.79
C ILE A 45 -10.88 -7.93 -2.95
N SER A 46 -10.59 -8.65 -4.04
CA SER A 46 -11.08 -10.01 -4.28
C SER A 46 -9.89 -10.96 -4.35
N MET A 47 -9.94 -12.02 -3.53
CA MET A 47 -8.92 -13.07 -3.51
C MET A 47 -9.60 -14.41 -3.77
N GLU A 48 -9.28 -15.01 -4.92
CA GLU A 48 -9.80 -16.28 -5.37
C GLU A 48 -8.72 -17.36 -5.28
N ASN A 49 -9.08 -18.52 -4.77
CA ASN A 49 -8.15 -19.62 -4.60
C ASN A 49 -8.90 -20.96 -4.77
N THR A 50 -8.49 -21.78 -5.73
CA THR A 50 -9.11 -23.10 -5.95
C THR A 50 -8.82 -24.09 -4.82
N ASN A 51 -7.83 -23.81 -3.97
CA ASN A 51 -7.49 -24.61 -2.80
C ASN A 51 -7.25 -23.74 -1.56
N GLU A 52 -8.28 -23.63 -0.71
CA GLU A 52 -8.26 -22.86 0.54
C GLU A 52 -7.14 -23.26 1.52
N ALA A 53 -6.63 -24.50 1.47
CA ALA A 53 -5.53 -24.93 2.33
C ALA A 53 -4.16 -24.40 1.88
N LYS A 54 -4.05 -23.89 0.64
CA LYS A 54 -2.80 -23.34 0.10
C LYS A 54 -2.74 -21.83 0.34
N LYS A 55 -1.57 -21.37 0.80
CA LYS A 55 -1.31 -19.93 0.98
C LYS A 55 -1.24 -19.24 -0.38
N TYR A 56 -1.86 -18.07 -0.46
CA TYR A 56 -1.79 -17.22 -1.62
C TYR A 56 -0.32 -16.81 -1.92
N PRO A 57 0.15 -16.86 -3.19
CA PRO A 57 1.55 -16.57 -3.51
C PRO A 57 1.97 -15.13 -3.16
N CYS A 58 1.05 -14.18 -3.35
CA CYS A 58 1.21 -12.78 -2.96
C CYS A 58 0.93 -12.59 -1.46
N ARG A 59 1.96 -12.26 -0.67
CA ARG A 59 1.81 -11.94 0.76
C ARG A 59 1.17 -10.58 0.96
N SER A 60 1.59 -9.62 0.15
CA SER A 60 1.17 -8.23 0.22
C SER A 60 1.29 -7.58 -1.14
N ILE A 61 0.49 -6.54 -1.35
CA ILE A 61 0.64 -5.64 -2.49
C ILE A 61 1.09 -4.28 -1.99
N SER A 62 2.06 -3.69 -2.67
CA SER A 62 2.40 -2.30 -2.48
C SER A 62 2.16 -1.51 -3.76
N PHE A 63 1.56 -0.35 -3.66
CA PHE A 63 1.36 0.57 -4.78
C PHE A 63 1.90 1.94 -4.40
N GLU A 64 2.31 2.69 -5.41
CA GLU A 64 2.77 4.07 -5.27
C GLU A 64 1.59 5.00 -5.57
N VAL A 65 1.16 5.75 -4.56
CA VAL A 65 0.11 6.76 -4.69
C VAL A 65 0.75 8.05 -5.19
N LYS A 66 0.32 8.51 -6.38
CA LYS A 66 0.84 9.72 -7.03
C LYS A 66 -0.30 10.69 -7.24
N LYS A 67 -0.10 11.98 -6.95
CA LYS A 67 -1.05 13.02 -7.41
C LYS A 67 -0.97 13.10 -8.93
N VAL A 68 -2.12 13.19 -9.58
CA VAL A 68 -2.20 13.45 -11.02
C VAL A 68 -1.78 14.90 -11.24
N PHE A 69 -0.73 15.06 -12.04
CA PHE A 69 -0.05 16.30 -12.44
C PHE A 69 -0.73 17.63 -12.06
N ARG A 70 -0.15 18.36 -11.09
CA ARG A 70 -0.45 19.81 -10.92
C ARG A 70 0.77 20.70 -11.12
N THR A 71 1.98 20.22 -10.80
CA THR A 71 3.24 20.95 -11.03
C THR A 71 4.42 20.00 -11.31
N PRO A 72 5.53 20.47 -11.95
CA PRO A 72 6.73 19.66 -12.14
C PRO A 72 7.36 19.12 -10.85
N GLU A 73 7.17 19.81 -9.72
CA GLU A 73 7.71 19.45 -8.41
C GLU A 73 6.99 18.24 -7.78
N GLU A 74 5.82 17.85 -8.30
CA GLU A 74 5.04 16.72 -7.84
C GLU A 74 5.30 15.44 -8.65
N LEU A 75 6.06 15.51 -9.74
CA LEU A 75 6.38 14.38 -10.61
C LEU A 75 7.03 13.21 -9.87
N ASP A 76 7.91 13.52 -8.91
CA ASP A 76 8.67 12.53 -8.17
C ASP A 76 8.09 12.26 -6.77
N LYS A 77 7.00 12.94 -6.39
CA LYS A 77 6.35 12.75 -5.09
C LYS A 77 5.37 11.59 -5.19
N PHE A 78 5.77 10.46 -4.60
CA PHE A 78 4.89 9.32 -4.41
C PHE A 78 4.95 8.84 -2.98
N GLU A 79 3.85 8.26 -2.52
CA GLU A 79 3.79 7.57 -1.24
C GLU A 79 3.48 6.10 -1.47
N ALA A 80 4.40 5.22 -1.09
CA ALA A 80 4.18 3.79 -1.18
C ALA A 80 3.26 3.34 -0.03
N ARG A 81 2.24 2.54 -0.35
CA ARG A 81 1.31 1.95 0.64
C ARG A 81 1.25 0.45 0.45
N GLU A 82 1.27 -0.31 1.55
CA GLU A 82 1.21 -1.78 1.53
C GLU A 82 -0.09 -2.32 2.12
N ILE A 83 -0.75 -3.24 1.41
CA ILE A 83 -1.89 -4.02 1.89
C ILE A 83 -1.44 -5.47 2.09
N TYR A 84 -1.68 -6.02 3.27
CA TYR A 84 -1.42 -7.43 3.58
C TYR A 84 -2.58 -8.30 3.11
N LEU A 85 -2.29 -9.29 2.27
CA LEU A 85 -3.31 -10.14 1.64
C LEU A 85 -3.53 -11.47 2.39
N PHE A 86 -2.76 -11.73 3.45
CA PHE A 86 -2.77 -13.02 4.16
C PHE A 86 -4.16 -13.41 4.68
N ASP A 87 -4.88 -12.46 5.27
CA ASP A 87 -6.22 -12.67 5.81
C ASP A 87 -7.33 -12.47 4.76
N LYS A 88 -6.96 -12.41 3.47
CA LYS A 88 -7.87 -12.12 2.35
C LYS A 88 -8.79 -10.93 2.67
N PRO A 89 -8.22 -9.74 2.96
CA PRO A 89 -9.02 -8.59 3.35
C PRO A 89 -10.05 -8.25 2.26
N ASN A 90 -11.19 -7.72 2.68
CA ASN A 90 -12.23 -7.28 1.72
C ASN A 90 -11.90 -5.93 1.07
N PHE A 91 -10.96 -5.18 1.66
CA PHE A 91 -10.56 -3.87 1.18
C PHE A 91 -9.17 -3.48 1.69
N GLY A 92 -8.53 -2.54 0.99
CA GLY A 92 -7.48 -1.68 1.54
C GLY A 92 -7.98 -0.26 1.72
N LEU A 93 -7.45 0.46 2.72
CA LEU A 93 -7.86 1.82 3.03
C LEU A 93 -6.64 2.75 3.10
N ILE A 94 -6.65 3.79 2.29
CA ILE A 94 -5.66 4.86 2.34
C ILE A 94 -6.35 6.10 2.88
N THR A 95 -5.81 6.69 3.93
CA THR A 95 -6.36 7.88 4.60
C THR A 95 -5.40 9.05 4.50
N ASP A 96 -5.86 10.19 5.01
CA ASP A 96 -5.07 11.42 5.13
C ASP A 96 -4.51 11.90 3.79
N LEU A 97 -5.28 11.67 2.71
CA LEU A 97 -4.99 12.17 1.39
C LEU A 97 -5.55 13.59 1.26
N GLU A 98 -4.71 14.55 0.92
CA GLU A 98 -5.17 15.90 0.59
C GLU A 98 -6.13 15.86 -0.61
N PRO A 99 -7.14 16.75 -0.68
CA PRO A 99 -8.05 16.76 -1.81
C PRO A 99 -7.37 16.94 -3.17
N GLY A 100 -7.77 16.12 -4.14
CA GLY A 100 -7.28 16.16 -5.50
C GLY A 100 -7.35 14.85 -6.26
N GLU A 101 -6.76 14.85 -7.45
CA GLU A 101 -6.73 13.70 -8.33
C GLU A 101 -5.46 12.88 -8.08
N TYR A 102 -5.60 11.57 -8.05
CA TYR A 102 -4.52 10.63 -7.77
C TYR A 102 -4.55 9.44 -8.73
N MET A 103 -3.42 8.75 -8.82
CA MET A 103 -3.31 7.49 -9.53
C MET A 103 -2.44 6.46 -8.81
N PHE A 104 -2.72 5.19 -9.10
CA PHE A 104 -1.76 4.08 -8.95
C PHE A 104 -1.20 3.76 -10.34
N ASP A 105 0.07 4.05 -10.57
CA ASP A 105 0.72 3.76 -11.86
C ASP A 105 1.13 2.27 -11.94
N GLU A 106 1.79 1.78 -10.89
CA GLU A 106 2.22 0.39 -10.75
C GLU A 106 1.87 -0.18 -9.37
N PHE A 107 1.79 -1.50 -9.29
CA PHE A 107 1.79 -2.24 -8.04
C PHE A 107 2.87 -3.34 -8.04
N LYS A 108 3.35 -3.68 -6.85
CA LYS A 108 4.29 -4.75 -6.58
C LYS A 108 3.59 -5.79 -5.73
N CYS A 109 3.49 -7.00 -6.23
CA CYS A 109 3.06 -8.17 -5.47
C CYS A 109 4.29 -8.78 -4.80
N HIS A 110 4.35 -8.79 -3.48
CA HIS A 110 5.48 -9.31 -2.70
C HIS A 110 5.29 -10.79 -2.40
N ALA A 111 6.36 -11.56 -2.56
CA ALA A 111 6.37 -12.97 -2.25
C ALA A 111 6.21 -13.21 -0.74
N ASN A 112 5.83 -14.44 -0.40
CA ASN A 112 5.91 -14.90 0.99
C ASN A 112 7.37 -14.93 1.48
N TYR A 113 7.56 -14.84 2.80
CA TYR A 113 8.89 -14.87 3.41
C TYR A 113 9.68 -16.09 2.94
N ARG A 114 10.96 -15.87 2.56
CA ARG A 114 11.88 -16.88 1.99
C ARG A 114 11.43 -17.49 0.65
N ARG A 115 10.44 -16.90 -0.01
CA ARG A 115 10.10 -17.23 -1.40
C ARG A 115 10.54 -16.09 -2.31
N VAL A 116 10.82 -16.44 -3.54
CA VAL A 116 11.07 -15.52 -4.65
C VAL A 116 10.18 -15.93 -5.80
N PHE A 117 9.85 -14.96 -6.64
CA PHE A 117 9.24 -15.26 -7.93
C PHE A 117 10.33 -15.69 -8.93
N ASN A 118 9.88 -16.05 -10.13
CA ASN A 118 10.78 -16.32 -11.26
C ASN A 118 11.78 -15.15 -11.38
N ASP A 119 13.04 -15.45 -11.68
CA ASP A 119 14.16 -14.51 -11.71
C ASP A 119 14.73 -14.07 -10.34
N GLY A 120 14.33 -14.73 -9.25
CA GLY A 120 14.92 -14.51 -7.93
C GLY A 120 14.47 -13.23 -7.22
N GLN A 121 13.47 -12.53 -7.77
CA GLN A 121 12.95 -11.31 -7.18
C GLN A 121 11.97 -11.59 -6.04
N SER A 122 12.01 -10.74 -5.01
CA SER A 122 11.06 -10.80 -3.88
C SER A 122 9.68 -10.24 -4.22
N TYR A 123 9.50 -9.65 -5.40
CA TYR A 123 8.22 -9.15 -5.88
C TYR A 123 8.06 -9.29 -7.40
N ILE A 124 6.81 -9.32 -7.87
CA ILE A 124 6.45 -9.08 -9.27
C ILE A 124 5.87 -7.68 -9.37
N ARG A 125 6.30 -6.91 -10.37
CA ARG A 125 5.80 -5.57 -10.67
C ARG A 125 4.84 -5.63 -11.86
N LYS A 126 3.70 -4.96 -11.77
CA LYS A 126 2.71 -4.82 -12.85
C LYS A 126 2.16 -3.41 -12.92
N ARG A 127 1.74 -3.00 -14.11
CA ARG A 127 1.05 -1.73 -14.33
C ARG A 127 -0.38 -1.81 -13.80
N ALA A 128 -0.85 -0.74 -13.16
CA ALA A 128 -2.20 -0.61 -12.62
C ALA A 128 -3.01 0.44 -13.39
N SER A 129 -2.45 1.64 -13.59
CA SER A 129 -3.11 2.79 -14.23
C SER A 129 -4.52 3.08 -13.67
N VAL A 130 -4.68 3.07 -12.35
CA VAL A 130 -5.96 3.33 -11.67
C VAL A 130 -6.04 4.79 -11.25
N TYR A 131 -7.08 5.50 -11.64
CA TYR A 131 -7.29 6.91 -11.30
C TYR A 131 -8.44 7.07 -10.31
N PHE A 132 -8.31 8.02 -9.38
CA PHE A 132 -9.35 8.35 -8.42
C PHE A 132 -9.25 9.79 -7.95
N GLU A 133 -10.40 10.37 -7.60
CA GLU A 133 -10.50 11.69 -7.00
C GLU A 133 -10.70 11.56 -5.49
N VAL A 134 -10.03 12.42 -4.74
CA VAL A 134 -10.12 12.54 -3.30
C VAL A 134 -10.78 13.87 -2.98
N GLU A 135 -11.92 13.80 -2.31
CA GLU A 135 -12.66 14.95 -1.81
C GLU A 135 -12.48 15.11 -0.29
N PRO A 136 -12.63 16.34 0.24
CA PRO A 136 -12.44 16.59 1.66
C PRO A 136 -13.48 15.85 2.51
N ASN A 137 -13.03 15.12 3.54
CA ASN A 137 -13.87 14.31 4.43
C ASN A 137 -14.77 13.28 3.69
N THR A 138 -14.31 12.80 2.55
CA THR A 138 -15.05 11.83 1.74
C THR A 138 -14.24 10.55 1.58
N VAL A 139 -14.92 9.42 1.74
CA VAL A 139 -14.40 8.11 1.37
C VAL A 139 -14.79 7.83 -0.08
N THR A 140 -13.82 7.86 -0.98
CA THR A 140 -13.99 7.44 -2.37
C THR A 140 -13.81 5.93 -2.46
N VAL A 141 -14.73 5.22 -3.10
CA VAL A 141 -14.48 3.82 -3.48
C VAL A 141 -13.77 3.80 -4.82
N SER A 142 -12.63 3.12 -4.89
CA SER A 142 -11.90 2.90 -6.14
C SER A 142 -12.82 2.35 -7.23
N SER A 143 -12.70 2.91 -8.44
CA SER A 143 -13.40 2.43 -9.63
C SER A 143 -12.91 1.05 -10.09
N GLN A 144 -11.83 0.55 -9.48
CA GLN A 144 -11.27 -0.76 -9.74
C GLN A 144 -11.07 -1.57 -8.46
N THR A 145 -11.36 -2.86 -8.56
CA THR A 145 -11.09 -3.90 -7.56
C THR A 145 -9.70 -4.49 -7.82
N PHE A 146 -8.90 -4.67 -6.78
CA PHE A 146 -7.72 -5.52 -6.89
C PHE A 146 -8.16 -6.98 -6.86
N VAL A 147 -7.84 -7.72 -7.92
CA VAL A 147 -8.16 -9.14 -8.05
C VAL A 147 -6.88 -9.94 -7.98
N GLY A 148 -6.92 -10.97 -7.17
CA GLY A 148 -5.92 -12.01 -7.17
C GLY A 148 -6.54 -13.38 -7.29
N GLU A 149 -6.10 -14.18 -8.26
CA GLU A 149 -6.52 -15.58 -8.42
C GLU A 149 -5.33 -16.53 -8.25
N SER A 150 -5.55 -17.70 -7.66
CA SER A 150 -4.58 -18.78 -7.63
C SER A 150 -5.25 -20.11 -7.95
N GLU A 151 -4.68 -20.82 -8.90
CA GLU A 151 -5.13 -22.13 -9.31
C GLU A 151 -4.09 -23.17 -8.93
N TYR A 152 -4.56 -24.28 -8.36
CA TYR A 152 -3.77 -25.45 -8.05
C TYR A 152 -4.37 -26.66 -8.76
N ASP A 153 -3.57 -27.34 -9.58
CA ASP A 153 -4.01 -28.57 -10.22
C ASP A 153 -3.71 -29.82 -9.36
N ALA A 154 -4.33 -30.95 -9.72
CA ALA A 154 -4.17 -32.21 -8.99
C ALA A 154 -2.75 -32.81 -9.11
N THR A 155 -1.94 -32.33 -10.06
CA THR A 155 -0.58 -32.81 -10.34
C THR A 155 0.49 -32.01 -9.58
N GLY A 156 0.10 -30.95 -8.88
CA GLY A 156 0.98 -30.11 -8.07
C GLY A 156 1.44 -28.83 -8.76
N SER A 157 1.00 -28.54 -9.99
CA SER A 157 1.27 -27.25 -10.63
C SER A 157 0.40 -26.17 -9.99
N SER A 158 0.93 -24.95 -9.99
CA SER A 158 0.20 -23.77 -9.52
C SER A 158 0.43 -22.58 -10.43
N SER A 159 -0.64 -21.84 -10.71
CA SER A 159 -0.59 -20.54 -11.38
C SER A 159 -1.15 -19.47 -10.44
N PHE A 160 -0.75 -18.22 -10.66
CA PHE A 160 -1.28 -17.06 -9.95
C PHE A 160 -1.34 -15.86 -10.87
N SER A 161 -2.47 -15.15 -10.80
CA SER A 161 -2.70 -13.87 -11.47
C SER A 161 -2.98 -12.79 -10.42
N ALA A 162 -2.57 -11.57 -10.74
CA ALA A 162 -2.93 -10.38 -9.98
C ALA A 162 -3.03 -9.21 -10.95
N HIS A 163 -4.11 -8.45 -10.82
CA HIS A 163 -4.46 -7.35 -11.71
C HIS A 163 -5.55 -6.50 -11.06
N PHE A 164 -5.91 -5.41 -11.73
CA PHE A 164 -7.08 -4.62 -11.39
C PHE A 164 -8.16 -4.82 -12.44
N GLU A 165 -9.41 -4.87 -12.00
CA GLU A 165 -10.59 -4.93 -12.86
C GLU A 165 -11.59 -3.86 -12.44
N TYR A 166 -12.53 -3.51 -13.33
CA TYR A 166 -13.60 -2.58 -12.97
C TYR A 166 -14.41 -3.10 -11.78
N VAL A 167 -14.63 -2.21 -10.82
CA VAL A 167 -15.34 -2.56 -9.58
C VAL A 167 -16.77 -3.01 -9.87
N THR A 168 -17.18 -4.14 -9.31
CA THR A 168 -18.57 -4.58 -9.36
C THR A 168 -19.38 -3.96 -8.22
N LYS A 169 -20.71 -3.92 -8.36
CA LYS A 169 -21.59 -3.51 -7.25
C LYS A 169 -21.36 -4.36 -5.99
N GLN A 170 -21.12 -5.67 -6.17
CA GLN A 170 -20.87 -6.59 -5.07
C GLN A 170 -19.56 -6.29 -4.35
N ASP A 171 -18.47 -6.02 -5.07
CA ASP A 171 -17.17 -5.68 -4.47
C ASP A 171 -17.27 -4.43 -3.60
N LYS A 172 -17.93 -3.41 -4.14
CA LYS A 172 -18.20 -2.14 -3.48
C LYS A 172 -19.00 -2.32 -2.20
N GLU A 173 -20.10 -3.08 -2.26
CA GLU A 173 -20.92 -3.38 -1.08
C GLU A 173 -20.14 -4.16 -0.03
N LYS A 174 -19.33 -5.16 -0.44
CA LYS A 174 -18.49 -5.96 0.46
C LYS A 174 -17.44 -5.10 1.16
N ALA A 175 -16.71 -4.28 0.41
CA ALA A 175 -15.69 -3.38 0.93
C ALA A 175 -16.29 -2.35 1.90
N LEU A 176 -17.38 -1.69 1.52
CA LEU A 176 -18.05 -0.69 2.37
C LEU A 176 -18.65 -1.29 3.63
N LYS A 177 -19.26 -2.48 3.53
CA LYS A 177 -19.79 -3.20 4.70
C LYS A 177 -18.66 -3.53 5.67
N ALA A 178 -17.52 -4.00 5.17
CA ALA A 178 -16.35 -4.31 5.99
C ALA A 178 -15.73 -3.05 6.63
N LEU A 179 -15.64 -1.94 5.89
CA LEU A 179 -15.18 -0.67 6.45
C LEU A 179 -16.13 -0.15 7.53
N LYS A 180 -17.44 -0.15 7.27
CA LYS A 180 -18.45 0.31 8.24
C LYS A 180 -18.43 -0.53 9.52
N ALA A 181 -18.15 -1.83 9.42
CA ALA A 181 -18.00 -2.70 10.58
C ALA A 181 -16.78 -2.34 11.46
N LYS A 182 -15.77 -1.64 10.93
CA LYS A 182 -14.64 -1.08 11.70
C LYS A 182 -14.98 0.23 12.41
N GLY A 183 -16.15 0.81 12.13
CA GLY A 183 -16.59 2.10 12.66
C GLY A 183 -16.20 3.26 11.73
N VAL A 184 -17.12 4.21 11.56
CA VAL A 184 -16.93 5.42 10.75
C VAL A 184 -17.12 6.61 11.67
N PRO A 185 -16.06 7.40 11.94
CA PRO A 185 -16.18 8.62 12.73
C PRO A 185 -17.17 9.60 12.10
N ALA A 186 -17.75 10.47 12.93
CA ALA A 186 -18.63 11.53 12.43
C ALA A 186 -17.87 12.47 11.46
N GLY A 187 -18.61 13.02 10.49
CA GLY A 187 -18.07 13.98 9.51
C GLY A 187 -17.62 13.36 8.19
N TRP A 188 -17.54 12.03 8.09
CA TRP A 188 -17.25 11.35 6.82
C TRP A 188 -18.47 11.20 5.94
N SER A 189 -18.32 11.53 4.66
CA SER A 189 -19.25 11.18 3.59
C SER A 189 -18.68 10.04 2.73
N PHE A 190 -19.50 9.45 1.86
CA PHE A 190 -19.05 8.43 0.92
C PHE A 190 -19.42 8.84 -0.50
N ASN A 191 -18.44 8.84 -1.40
CA ASN A 191 -18.64 9.05 -2.82
C ASN A 191 -18.47 7.71 -3.56
N PHE A 192 -19.41 7.43 -4.45
CA PHE A 192 -19.47 6.16 -5.14
C PHE A 192 -20.05 6.18 -6.54
#